data_AF-A0A261A620-F1
#
_entry.id   AF-A0A261A620-F1
#
_cell.length_a   1.000
_cell.length_b   1.000
_cell.length_c   1.000
_cell.angle_alpha   90.00
_cell.angle_beta   90.00
_cell.angle_gamma   90.00
#
_symmetry.space_group_name_H-M   'P 1'
#
loop_
_entity.id
_entity.type
_entity.pdbx_description
1 polymer ?
#
loop_
_entity_poly.entity_id
_entity_poly.type
_entity_poly.pdbx_seq_one_letter_code
_entity_poly.pdbx_strand_id
1 'polypeptide(L)'
;MTKIFGKVVSLGLYDAPENSGCLTTCYESVDCILAYFDTTDRCLLFNFNETETLEVEETTKADGFFVAFKTTYQNDTCPPYDLLSLEVNIGEDPINWKKSGTTFSFQKCVGDWKMFHRTGPEVTVCMQPMLPPALLNITQSKEYCENMGYKLTGVATVEESKWILDKMKVVKPNWNYWQAFYIDGVRTQNCSDSNPQCNDFDWSDGYTVIDDAVLNSTNALLTFHDDNYIPENCLGVVDMGTSLTINDINCETFALNVGLVCEVQKMLKIFGKVLNADLGDTVDPDCVQTCFEASDCILAYFDTSGRCQLFNFNETETLEVEETSKADGFFVAFKTTLPNNTCPAYDSMIPVVNIGEDPVSWKRSLRGFSFQKCIGDWKMFRRSNPEITVCMKPFDFAPQILRKDAVTMCENMGAKLTGVVSAVESRWILGTVELKKLCGLKKIPEKINDLHEGGIGVYDGYWIDGIRNCETFRWTDNYTVGNDALDAVNAALSFSSYLGDYNEDCLAVEATPIETQTINDVGCIGTADEYGMKFKKC
;
A
#
# COMPACT_ATOMS: atom_id res chain seq x y z
N MET A 1 -8.46 9.23 -38.63
CA MET A 1 -9.31 8.18 -38.02
C MET A 1 -8.93 6.83 -38.62
N THR A 2 -8.70 5.81 -37.81
CA THR A 2 -8.46 4.42 -38.28
C THR A 2 -9.73 3.62 -38.10
N LYS A 3 -10.25 3.03 -39.19
CA LYS A 3 -11.49 2.23 -39.17
C LYS A 3 -11.17 0.74 -39.20
N ILE A 4 -11.79 -0.03 -38.31
CA ILE A 4 -11.72 -1.50 -38.29
C ILE A 4 -13.10 -2.10 -38.12
N PHE A 5 -13.25 -3.39 -38.43
CA PHE A 5 -14.43 -4.15 -38.02
C PHE A 5 -14.31 -4.45 -36.52
N GLY A 6 -15.26 -3.93 -35.76
CA GLY A 6 -15.27 -4.11 -34.31
C GLY A 6 -16.57 -3.63 -33.70
N LYS A 7 -16.88 -4.13 -32.51
CA LYS A 7 -18.03 -3.74 -31.71
C LYS A 7 -17.57 -3.32 -30.32
N VAL A 8 -18.23 -2.31 -29.75
CA VAL A 8 -18.02 -1.93 -28.35
C VAL A 8 -18.73 -2.96 -27.47
N VAL A 9 -18.01 -3.60 -26.54
CA VAL A 9 -18.49 -4.78 -25.79
C VAL A 9 -19.65 -4.45 -24.83
N SER A 10 -19.64 -3.25 -24.24
CA SER A 10 -20.58 -2.85 -23.19
C SER A 10 -21.88 -2.20 -23.67
N LEU A 11 -22.03 -1.90 -24.98
CA LEU A 11 -23.14 -1.06 -25.47
C LEU A 11 -23.73 -1.55 -26.79
N GLY A 12 -25.07 -1.52 -26.87
CA GLY A 12 -25.82 -1.66 -28.11
C GLY A 12 -26.11 -0.30 -28.77
N LEU A 13 -26.28 -0.27 -30.09
CA LEU A 13 -26.59 0.94 -30.87
C LEU A 13 -28.11 1.23 -30.96
N TYR A 14 -28.94 0.60 -30.12
CA TYR A 14 -30.39 0.58 -30.31
C TYR A 14 -31.07 1.94 -30.18
N ASP A 15 -30.53 2.84 -29.35
CA ASP A 15 -31.03 4.20 -29.14
C ASP A 15 -30.17 5.29 -29.80
N ALA A 16 -29.17 4.90 -30.59
CA ALA A 16 -28.26 5.85 -31.23
C ALA A 16 -28.97 6.56 -32.40
N PRO A 17 -28.84 7.90 -32.54
CA PRO A 17 -29.44 8.61 -33.66
C PRO A 17 -28.84 8.11 -34.99
N GLU A 18 -29.69 7.96 -36.00
CA GLU A 18 -29.26 7.83 -37.40
C GLU A 18 -28.56 9.13 -37.79
N ASN A 19 -27.23 9.13 -37.83
CA ASN A 19 -26.45 10.31 -38.14
C ASN A 19 -25.29 9.97 -39.09
N SER A 20 -25.42 10.38 -40.34
CA SER A 20 -24.39 10.19 -41.38
C SER A 20 -23.12 11.03 -41.19
N GLY A 21 -23.00 11.78 -40.08
CA GLY A 21 -21.87 12.66 -39.78
C GLY A 21 -20.88 12.22 -38.70
N CYS A 22 -21.13 11.14 -37.95
CA CYS A 22 -20.34 10.81 -36.75
C CYS A 22 -18.82 10.72 -36.98
N LEU A 23 -18.39 10.18 -38.12
CA LEU A 23 -16.95 10.10 -38.42
C LEU A 23 -16.32 11.48 -38.50
N THR A 24 -16.95 12.41 -39.22
CA THR A 24 -16.51 13.80 -39.36
C THR A 24 -16.64 14.53 -38.04
N THR A 25 -17.77 14.39 -37.34
CA THR A 25 -17.98 14.98 -36.01
C THR A 25 -16.91 14.55 -35.03
N CYS A 26 -16.55 13.26 -35.00
CA CYS A 26 -15.50 12.75 -34.12
C CYS A 26 -14.11 13.25 -34.52
N TYR A 27 -13.84 13.32 -35.83
CA TYR A 27 -12.58 13.84 -36.33
C TYR A 27 -12.37 15.30 -35.96
N GLU A 28 -13.40 16.14 -36.08
CA GLU A 28 -13.35 17.57 -35.77
C GLU A 28 -13.44 17.88 -34.27
N SER A 29 -14.16 17.04 -33.51
CA SER A 29 -14.30 17.21 -32.06
C SER A 29 -12.96 17.07 -31.34
N VAL A 30 -12.57 18.08 -30.56
CA VAL A 30 -11.35 18.01 -29.73
C VAL A 30 -11.43 16.97 -28.61
N ASP A 31 -12.63 16.46 -28.32
CA ASP A 31 -12.89 15.54 -27.22
C ASP A 31 -13.15 14.11 -27.72
N CYS A 32 -13.58 13.89 -28.96
CA CYS A 32 -13.96 12.54 -29.40
C CYS A 32 -12.75 11.60 -29.58
N ILE A 33 -12.81 10.40 -29.00
CA ILE A 33 -11.74 9.38 -29.09
C ILE A 33 -12.11 8.23 -30.03
N LEU A 34 -13.40 7.93 -30.18
CA LEU A 34 -13.88 6.80 -30.98
C LEU A 34 -15.30 7.05 -31.48
N ALA A 35 -15.58 6.63 -32.72
CA ALA A 35 -16.93 6.52 -33.24
C ALA A 35 -17.28 5.06 -33.50
N TYR A 36 -18.43 4.60 -33.03
CA TYR A 36 -18.94 3.24 -33.19
C TYR A 36 -20.17 3.23 -34.08
N PHE A 37 -20.27 2.30 -35.02
CA PHE A 37 -21.28 2.28 -36.06
C PHE A 37 -21.85 0.88 -36.31
N ASP A 38 -23.07 0.83 -36.85
CA ASP A 38 -23.67 -0.36 -37.44
C ASP A 38 -23.82 -0.25 -38.98
N THR A 39 -24.49 -1.24 -39.58
CA THR A 39 -24.73 -1.32 -41.03
C THR A 39 -25.72 -0.30 -41.57
N THR A 40 -26.45 0.39 -40.68
CA THR A 40 -27.44 1.42 -41.03
C THR A 40 -26.88 2.84 -40.86
N ASP A 41 -25.57 2.97 -40.64
CA ASP A 41 -24.88 4.23 -40.32
C ASP A 41 -25.43 4.93 -39.06
N ARG A 42 -26.08 4.17 -38.16
CA ARG A 42 -26.31 4.65 -36.78
C ARG A 42 -25.00 4.62 -36.03
N CYS A 43 -24.78 5.61 -35.19
CA CYS A 43 -23.49 5.76 -34.56
C CYS A 43 -23.53 6.42 -33.18
N LEU A 44 -22.57 6.02 -32.36
CA LEU A 44 -22.27 6.61 -31.06
C LEU A 44 -20.87 7.21 -31.09
N LEU A 45 -20.71 8.34 -30.42
CA LEU A 45 -19.44 8.98 -30.19
C LEU A 45 -19.02 8.76 -28.75
N PHE A 46 -17.76 8.40 -28.56
CA PHE A 46 -17.13 8.29 -27.26
C PHE A 46 -16.19 9.48 -27.12
N ASN A 47 -16.46 10.30 -26.12
CA ASN A 47 -15.65 11.48 -25.80
C ASN A 47 -14.65 11.15 -24.70
N PHE A 48 -13.48 11.78 -24.76
CA PHE A 48 -12.36 11.58 -23.85
C PHE A 48 -12.80 11.91 -22.43
N ASN A 49 -13.41 13.09 -22.21
CA ASN A 49 -13.83 13.50 -20.87
C ASN A 49 -14.89 12.60 -20.22
N GLU A 50 -15.71 11.93 -21.03
CA GLU A 50 -16.84 11.10 -20.57
C GLU A 50 -16.51 9.59 -20.53
N THR A 51 -15.41 9.17 -21.17
CA THR A 51 -15.06 7.77 -21.34
C THR A 51 -13.77 7.47 -20.59
N GLU A 52 -13.87 6.74 -19.49
CA GLU A 52 -12.70 6.32 -18.71
C GLU A 52 -12.12 5.01 -19.22
N THR A 53 -12.97 4.10 -19.68
CA THR A 53 -12.58 2.80 -20.23
C THR A 53 -13.46 2.45 -21.42
N LEU A 54 -12.89 1.72 -22.38
CA LEU A 54 -13.65 1.19 -23.50
C LEU A 54 -13.02 -0.10 -24.00
N GLU A 55 -13.85 -1.09 -24.31
CA GLU A 55 -13.42 -2.33 -24.94
C GLU A 55 -14.08 -2.46 -26.31
N VAL A 56 -13.25 -2.71 -27.31
CA VAL A 56 -13.65 -2.99 -28.68
C VAL A 56 -13.20 -4.42 -29.02
N GLU A 57 -14.17 -5.30 -29.24
CA GLU A 57 -13.90 -6.63 -29.77
C GLU A 57 -13.87 -6.55 -31.30
N GLU A 58 -12.80 -7.08 -31.91
CA GLU A 58 -12.69 -7.26 -33.35
C GLU A 58 -13.84 -8.12 -33.86
N THR A 59 -14.44 -7.70 -34.97
CA THR A 59 -15.50 -8.44 -35.64
C THR A 59 -15.16 -8.68 -37.10
N THR A 60 -16.04 -9.36 -37.81
CA THR A 60 -15.96 -9.53 -39.25
C THR A 60 -16.92 -8.59 -39.96
N LYS A 61 -16.72 -8.45 -41.27
CA LYS A 61 -17.66 -7.72 -42.14
C LYS A 61 -19.09 -8.26 -42.06
N ALA A 62 -19.27 -9.55 -41.77
CA ALA A 62 -20.60 -10.17 -41.69
C ALA A 62 -21.38 -9.71 -40.45
N ASP A 63 -20.69 -9.34 -39.38
CA ASP A 63 -21.31 -8.85 -38.14
C ASP A 63 -21.86 -7.43 -38.31
N GLY A 64 -21.36 -6.68 -39.29
CA GLY A 64 -21.94 -5.39 -39.67
C GLY A 64 -21.59 -4.22 -38.75
N PHE A 65 -20.69 -4.43 -37.80
CA PHE A 65 -20.21 -3.41 -36.87
C PHE A 65 -18.83 -2.91 -37.26
N PHE A 66 -18.60 -1.62 -37.10
CA PHE A 66 -17.28 -1.03 -37.26
C PHE A 66 -17.05 0.08 -36.26
N VAL A 67 -15.79 0.28 -35.90
CA VAL A 67 -15.35 1.41 -35.09
C VAL A 67 -14.33 2.24 -35.87
N ALA A 68 -14.28 3.53 -35.58
CA ALA A 68 -13.27 4.44 -36.06
C ALA A 68 -12.54 5.05 -34.87
N PHE A 69 -11.29 4.64 -34.67
CA PHE A 69 -10.40 5.20 -33.67
C PHE A 69 -9.88 6.56 -34.12
N LYS A 70 -9.93 7.54 -33.23
CA LYS A 70 -9.12 8.75 -33.39
C LYS A 70 -7.69 8.41 -32.98
N THR A 71 -6.76 8.59 -33.89
CA THR A 71 -5.36 8.24 -33.66
C THR A 71 -4.44 9.16 -34.45
N THR A 72 -3.23 9.35 -33.93
CA THR A 72 -2.18 10.12 -34.60
C THR A 72 -1.17 9.17 -35.23
N TYR A 73 -0.77 9.44 -36.48
CA TYR A 73 0.34 8.75 -37.14
C TYR A 73 1.36 9.77 -37.62
N GLN A 74 2.65 9.38 -37.66
CA GLN A 74 3.72 10.26 -38.17
C GLN A 74 3.62 10.49 -39.69
N ASN A 75 2.96 9.59 -40.43
CA ASN A 75 2.77 9.68 -41.88
C ASN A 75 1.29 9.57 -42.24
N ASP A 76 0.89 10.20 -43.36
CA ASP A 76 -0.46 10.17 -43.91
C ASP A 76 -0.89 8.79 -44.49
N THR A 77 -0.11 7.74 -44.24
CA THR A 77 -0.38 6.38 -44.71
C THR A 77 -0.81 5.49 -43.55
N CYS A 78 -1.95 4.81 -43.68
CA CYS A 78 -2.37 3.80 -42.71
C CYS A 78 -1.35 2.64 -42.66
N PRO A 79 -0.84 2.28 -41.47
CA PRO A 79 0.07 1.15 -41.35
C PRO A 79 -0.68 -0.18 -41.60
N PRO A 80 0.05 -1.27 -41.90
CA PRO A 80 -0.53 -2.62 -41.91
C PRO A 80 -1.25 -2.94 -40.60
N TYR A 81 -2.28 -3.78 -40.67
CA TYR A 81 -3.13 -4.11 -39.52
C TYR A 81 -2.33 -4.61 -38.30
N ASP A 82 -1.35 -5.48 -38.55
CA ASP A 82 -0.50 -6.08 -37.51
C ASP A 82 0.48 -5.08 -36.87
N LEU A 83 0.61 -3.89 -37.45
CA LEU A 83 1.46 -2.79 -36.98
C LEU A 83 0.63 -1.58 -36.52
N LEU A 84 -0.68 -1.76 -36.32
CA LEU A 84 -1.53 -0.71 -35.79
C LEU A 84 -1.11 -0.36 -34.35
N SER A 85 -0.51 0.83 -34.21
CA SER A 85 -0.46 1.55 -32.94
C SER A 85 -1.60 2.55 -32.93
N LEU A 86 -2.49 2.45 -31.96
CA LEU A 86 -3.65 3.32 -31.82
C LEU A 86 -3.44 4.20 -30.60
N GLU A 87 -3.13 5.48 -30.84
CA GLU A 87 -2.75 6.45 -29.82
C GLU A 87 -3.61 7.71 -29.95
N VAL A 88 -4.35 8.01 -28.90
CA VAL A 88 -5.23 9.18 -28.81
C VAL A 88 -4.46 10.32 -28.14
N ASN A 89 -4.20 11.40 -28.88
CA ASN A 89 -3.48 12.57 -28.38
C ASN A 89 -4.47 13.68 -28.01
N ILE A 90 -5.32 13.40 -27.02
CA ILE A 90 -6.27 14.36 -26.46
C ILE A 90 -5.89 14.58 -24.99
N GLY A 91 -5.74 15.84 -24.59
CA GLY A 91 -5.24 16.20 -23.26
C GLY A 91 -3.70 16.26 -23.20
N GLU A 92 -3.16 16.23 -21.99
CA GLU A 92 -1.71 16.29 -21.74
C GLU A 92 -1.02 14.95 -22.01
N ASP A 93 -1.77 13.85 -21.87
CA ASP A 93 -1.24 12.50 -22.01
C ASP A 93 -1.77 11.78 -23.24
N PRO A 94 -0.88 11.27 -24.09
CA PRO A 94 -1.28 10.33 -25.12
C PRO A 94 -1.77 9.03 -24.47
N ILE A 95 -2.98 8.61 -24.82
CA ILE A 95 -3.52 7.32 -24.37
C ILE A 95 -3.38 6.29 -25.47
N ASN A 96 -2.77 5.17 -25.12
CA ASN A 96 -2.59 4.04 -26.02
C ASN A 96 -3.72 3.02 -25.85
N TRP A 97 -4.32 2.61 -26.95
CA TRP A 97 -5.15 1.42 -26.97
C TRP A 97 -4.25 0.19 -26.89
N LYS A 98 -4.53 -0.69 -25.93
CA LYS A 98 -3.83 -1.96 -25.75
C LYS A 98 -4.57 -3.05 -26.52
N LYS A 99 -3.86 -3.80 -27.35
CA LYS A 99 -4.42 -4.97 -28.04
C LYS A 99 -4.09 -6.24 -27.25
N SER A 100 -5.11 -6.99 -26.87
CA SER A 100 -4.99 -8.33 -26.27
C SER A 100 -5.84 -9.31 -27.05
N GLY A 101 -5.19 -10.20 -27.83
CA GLY A 101 -5.89 -11.09 -28.75
C GLY A 101 -6.70 -10.31 -29.79
N THR A 102 -8.02 -10.50 -29.77
CA THR A 102 -9.00 -9.83 -30.64
C THR A 102 -9.64 -8.60 -30.00
N THR A 103 -9.18 -8.15 -28.83
CA THR A 103 -9.79 -7.02 -28.12
C THR A 103 -8.82 -5.85 -28.05
N PHE A 104 -9.29 -4.67 -28.40
CA PHE A 104 -8.64 -3.39 -28.10
C PHE A 104 -9.27 -2.79 -26.87
N SER A 105 -8.46 -2.45 -25.87
CA SER A 105 -8.92 -1.77 -24.67
C SER A 105 -8.25 -0.41 -24.53
N PHE A 106 -9.06 0.57 -24.12
CA PHE A 106 -8.66 1.91 -23.76
C PHE A 106 -8.92 2.13 -22.27
N GLN A 107 -8.04 2.89 -21.65
CA GLN A 107 -8.08 3.14 -20.22
C GLN A 107 -7.44 4.48 -19.90
N LYS A 108 -8.13 5.30 -19.11
CA LYS A 108 -7.59 6.47 -18.42
C LYS A 108 -8.08 6.58 -16.98
N CYS A 109 -7.55 7.56 -16.27
CA CYS A 109 -8.04 7.95 -14.94
C CYS A 109 -9.32 8.81 -15.03
N VAL A 110 -9.98 8.96 -13.90
CA VAL A 110 -11.18 9.81 -13.74
C VAL A 110 -10.83 11.25 -14.10
N GLY A 111 -11.68 11.91 -14.89
CA GLY A 111 -11.49 13.32 -15.24
C GLY A 111 -10.10 13.62 -15.82
N ASP A 112 -9.39 14.55 -15.19
CA ASP A 112 -8.06 15.07 -15.53
C ASP A 112 -6.92 14.49 -14.67
N TRP A 113 -7.19 13.42 -13.91
CA TRP A 113 -6.18 12.74 -13.10
C TRP A 113 -5.13 12.08 -14.00
N LYS A 114 -3.89 12.04 -13.53
CA LYS A 114 -2.76 11.48 -14.29
C LYS A 114 -2.50 10.03 -13.95
N MET A 115 -2.30 9.23 -14.98
CA MET A 115 -1.92 7.83 -14.87
C MET A 115 -0.40 7.69 -14.90
N PHE A 116 0.16 6.92 -13.95
CA PHE A 116 1.54 6.45 -13.97
C PHE A 116 1.61 4.94 -13.85
N HIS A 117 2.54 4.31 -14.56
CA HIS A 117 2.82 2.89 -14.45
C HIS A 117 4.14 2.70 -13.69
N ARG A 118 4.08 2.06 -12.52
CA ARG A 118 5.23 1.72 -11.67
C ARG A 118 5.63 0.26 -11.90
N THR A 119 6.92 -0.04 -11.83
CA THR A 119 7.47 -1.38 -12.13
C THR A 119 8.02 -2.12 -10.91
N GLY A 120 8.04 -1.49 -9.74
CA GLY A 120 8.45 -2.16 -8.50
C GLY A 120 7.69 -1.58 -7.34
N PRO A 121 6.49 -2.07 -6.97
CA PRO A 121 5.70 -3.17 -7.56
C PRO A 121 5.05 -2.81 -8.91
N GLU A 122 4.58 -3.81 -9.66
CA GLU A 122 3.76 -3.57 -10.87
C GLU A 122 2.38 -3.04 -10.46
N VAL A 123 2.27 -1.72 -10.40
CA VAL A 123 1.04 -1.00 -10.03
C VAL A 123 0.89 0.19 -10.96
N THR A 124 -0.34 0.49 -11.37
CA THR A 124 -0.65 1.78 -12.00
C THR A 124 -1.26 2.67 -10.93
N VAL A 125 -0.96 3.96 -10.92
CA VAL A 125 -1.56 4.90 -9.99
C VAL A 125 -2.24 6.02 -10.77
N CYS A 126 -3.41 6.43 -10.29
CA CYS A 126 -4.10 7.63 -10.76
C CYS A 126 -3.93 8.71 -9.71
N MET A 127 -3.16 9.76 -10.01
CA MET A 127 -2.78 10.78 -9.02
C MET A 127 -3.42 12.12 -9.37
N GLN A 128 -3.79 12.88 -8.35
CA GLN A 128 -4.26 14.25 -8.52
C GLN A 128 -3.79 15.17 -7.38
N PRO A 129 -3.03 16.24 -7.69
CA PRO A 129 -2.76 17.33 -6.75
C PRO A 129 -4.03 18.13 -6.50
N MET A 130 -4.36 18.38 -5.23
CA MET A 130 -5.58 19.07 -4.83
C MET A 130 -5.29 20.17 -3.80
N LEU A 131 -6.10 21.24 -3.86
CA LEU A 131 -6.14 22.28 -2.85
C LEU A 131 -7.34 22.08 -1.92
N PRO A 132 -7.12 21.70 -0.66
CA PRO A 132 -8.20 21.68 0.32
C PRO A 132 -8.69 23.10 0.64
N PRO A 133 -9.94 23.25 1.13
CA PRO A 133 -10.53 24.56 1.45
C PRO A 133 -9.89 25.24 2.67
N ALA A 134 -9.10 24.51 3.46
CA ALA A 134 -8.35 24.98 4.61
C ALA A 134 -6.93 24.37 4.60
N LEU A 135 -5.99 24.99 5.31
CA LEU A 135 -4.68 24.39 5.53
C LEU A 135 -4.83 23.16 6.43
N LEU A 136 -4.19 22.06 6.03
CA LEU A 136 -4.26 20.77 6.71
C LEU A 136 -2.87 20.41 7.23
N ASN A 137 -2.80 19.60 8.28
CA ASN A 137 -1.59 18.84 8.62
C ASN A 137 -1.57 17.50 7.84
N ILE A 138 -0.54 16.67 8.02
CA ILE A 138 -0.42 15.40 7.30
C ILE A 138 -1.58 14.44 7.61
N THR A 139 -1.99 14.31 8.87
CA THR A 139 -3.08 13.41 9.28
C THR A 139 -4.41 13.84 8.67
N GLN A 140 -4.70 15.13 8.73
CA GLN A 140 -5.90 15.72 8.11
C GLN A 140 -5.86 15.60 6.58
N SER A 141 -4.67 15.65 5.97
CA SER A 141 -4.53 15.44 4.51
C SER A 141 -4.86 14.00 4.11
N LYS A 142 -4.46 13.02 4.94
CA LYS A 142 -4.86 11.61 4.76
C LYS A 142 -6.37 11.46 4.86
N GLU A 143 -6.96 11.97 5.95
CA GLU A 143 -8.41 11.96 6.16
C GLU A 143 -9.17 12.67 5.03
N TYR A 144 -8.63 13.77 4.50
CA TYR A 144 -9.25 14.50 3.40
C TYR A 144 -9.36 13.64 2.13
N CYS A 145 -8.28 12.93 1.75
CA CYS A 145 -8.35 11.97 0.64
C CYS A 145 -9.34 10.85 0.96
N GLU A 146 -9.27 10.25 2.15
CA GLU A 146 -10.10 9.11 2.56
C GLU A 146 -11.59 9.44 2.55
N ASN A 147 -11.98 10.64 2.99
CA ASN A 147 -13.36 11.11 2.97
C ASN A 147 -13.92 11.30 1.55
N MET A 148 -13.05 11.40 0.53
CA MET A 148 -13.45 11.42 -0.88
C MET A 148 -13.39 10.03 -1.53
N GLY A 149 -13.08 8.98 -0.76
CA GLY A 149 -12.85 7.64 -1.28
C GLY A 149 -11.49 7.47 -1.96
N TYR A 150 -10.51 8.28 -1.57
CA TYR A 150 -9.16 8.30 -2.12
C TYR A 150 -8.13 8.06 -1.00
N LYS A 151 -6.83 7.96 -1.33
CA LYS A 151 -5.72 7.89 -0.36
C LYS A 151 -4.71 8.98 -0.63
N LEU A 152 -4.09 9.52 0.42
CA LEU A 152 -2.86 10.30 0.23
C LEU A 152 -1.80 9.35 -0.32
N THR A 153 -1.14 9.72 -1.41
CA THR A 153 -0.24 8.82 -2.14
C THR A 153 1.20 9.31 -2.13
N GLY A 154 2.14 8.37 -2.05
CA GLY A 154 3.56 8.61 -2.18
C GLY A 154 4.00 8.74 -3.65
N VAL A 155 5.27 9.12 -3.84
CA VAL A 155 5.86 9.30 -5.16
C VAL A 155 6.97 8.27 -5.37
N ALA A 156 6.85 7.46 -6.41
CA ALA A 156 7.78 6.38 -6.73
C ALA A 156 8.85 6.76 -7.76
N THR A 157 8.60 7.78 -8.60
CA THR A 157 9.55 8.19 -9.66
C THR A 157 9.80 9.69 -9.71
N VAL A 158 10.93 10.09 -10.30
CA VAL A 158 11.26 11.51 -10.54
C VAL A 158 10.25 12.16 -11.48
N GLU A 159 9.74 11.42 -12.47
CA GLU A 159 8.72 11.91 -13.40
C GLU A 159 7.42 12.29 -12.69
N GLU A 160 6.94 11.42 -11.79
CA GLU A 160 5.78 11.69 -10.95
C GLU A 160 5.94 13.00 -10.16
N SER A 161 7.08 13.19 -9.49
CA SER A 161 7.33 14.41 -8.70
C SER A 161 7.34 15.70 -9.54
N LYS A 162 7.90 15.65 -10.75
CA LYS A 162 7.96 16.79 -11.68
C LYS A 162 6.58 17.14 -12.22
N TRP A 163 5.82 16.12 -12.60
CA TRP A 163 4.45 16.32 -13.04
C TRP A 163 3.57 16.92 -11.93
N ILE A 164 3.69 16.43 -10.68
CA ILE A 164 2.99 17.00 -9.53
C ILE A 164 3.35 18.49 -9.37
N LEU A 165 4.64 18.83 -9.45
CA LEU A 165 5.13 20.21 -9.34
C LEU A 165 4.55 21.13 -10.42
N ASP A 166 4.50 20.67 -11.68
CA ASP A 166 3.93 21.46 -12.77
C ASP A 166 2.41 21.64 -12.61
N LYS A 167 1.71 20.61 -12.13
CA LYS A 167 0.28 20.70 -11.83
C LYS A 167 -0.05 21.59 -10.65
N MET A 168 0.78 21.61 -9.62
CA MET A 168 0.62 22.53 -8.48
C MET A 168 0.50 23.99 -8.94
N LYS A 169 1.27 24.40 -9.96
CA LYS A 169 1.22 25.75 -10.55
C LYS A 169 -0.08 26.03 -11.30
N VAL A 170 -0.71 24.99 -11.86
CA VAL A 170 -2.02 25.10 -12.51
C VAL A 170 -3.13 25.20 -11.47
N VAL A 171 -3.11 24.32 -10.47
CA VAL A 171 -4.15 24.25 -9.42
C VAL A 171 -4.10 25.49 -8.52
N LYS A 172 -2.90 26.03 -8.25
CA LYS A 172 -2.68 27.26 -7.48
C LYS A 172 -1.86 28.28 -8.29
N PRO A 173 -2.51 29.09 -9.16
CA PRO A 173 -1.82 30.03 -10.05
C PRO A 173 -1.02 31.13 -9.33
N ASN A 174 -1.42 31.50 -8.11
CA ASN A 174 -0.71 32.48 -7.27
C ASN A 174 0.25 31.76 -6.31
N TRP A 175 1.13 30.95 -6.88
CA TRP A 175 2.10 30.12 -6.17
C TRP A 175 3.22 30.98 -5.56
N ASN A 176 3.65 30.64 -4.34
CA ASN A 176 4.84 31.20 -3.71
C ASN A 176 5.94 30.15 -3.62
N TYR A 177 7.19 30.62 -3.71
CA TYR A 177 8.38 29.83 -3.43
C TYR A 177 8.26 29.09 -2.08
N TRP A 178 8.73 27.84 -2.02
CA TRP A 178 8.61 26.91 -0.88
C TRP A 178 7.20 26.43 -0.53
N GLN A 179 6.16 26.78 -1.28
CA GLN A 179 4.87 26.11 -1.08
C GLN A 179 5.00 24.62 -1.43
N ALA A 180 4.25 23.81 -0.72
CA ALA A 180 4.32 22.36 -0.77
C ALA A 180 2.92 21.75 -0.88
N PHE A 181 2.84 20.65 -1.62
CA PHE A 181 1.72 19.72 -1.53
C PHE A 181 2.20 18.47 -0.81
N TYR A 182 1.49 18.07 0.25
CA TYR A 182 1.77 16.82 0.94
C TYR A 182 1.66 15.65 -0.03
N ILE A 183 2.67 14.81 0.00
CA ILE A 183 2.61 13.44 -0.52
C ILE A 183 2.69 12.51 0.69
N ASP A 184 2.30 11.25 0.53
CA ASP A 184 2.53 10.29 1.60
C ASP A 184 4.03 10.10 1.81
N GLY A 185 4.41 9.54 2.96
CA GLY A 185 5.80 9.43 3.38
C GLY A 185 6.05 10.22 4.65
N VAL A 186 6.12 9.50 5.77
CA VAL A 186 6.54 10.05 7.06
C VAL A 186 7.86 9.40 7.42
N ARG A 187 8.86 10.20 7.74
CA ARG A 187 10.20 9.74 8.10
C ARG A 187 10.08 8.70 9.20
N THR A 188 10.72 7.56 8.98
CA THR A 188 10.67 6.47 9.95
C THR A 188 11.26 6.95 11.27
N GLN A 189 10.76 6.39 12.36
CA GLN A 189 11.28 6.70 13.68
C GLN A 189 12.72 6.20 13.89
N ASN A 190 13.27 5.42 12.95
CA ASN A 190 14.69 5.05 12.96
C ASN A 190 15.60 6.25 12.73
N CYS A 191 15.10 7.26 12.02
CA CYS A 191 15.77 8.53 11.83
C CYS A 191 15.61 9.41 13.09
N SER A 192 16.71 9.95 13.59
CA SER A 192 16.77 10.77 14.81
C SER A 192 17.74 11.94 14.61
N ASP A 193 17.70 12.94 15.50
CA ASP A 193 18.64 14.07 15.49
C ASP A 193 20.12 13.62 15.54
N SER A 194 20.39 12.43 16.07
CA SER A 194 21.71 11.80 16.09
C SER A 194 22.13 11.18 14.75
N ASN A 195 21.18 10.96 13.83
CA ASN A 195 21.39 10.50 12.46
C ASN A 195 20.57 11.34 11.46
N PRO A 196 20.91 12.63 11.29
CA PRO A 196 20.15 13.54 10.44
C PRO A 196 20.29 13.22 8.94
N GLN A 197 21.16 12.28 8.56
CA GLN A 197 21.30 11.78 7.18
C GLN A 197 20.34 10.63 6.86
N CYS A 198 19.51 10.22 7.82
CA CYS A 198 18.56 9.14 7.64
C CYS A 198 17.36 9.60 6.81
N ASN A 199 17.23 9.02 5.61
CA ASN A 199 16.19 9.33 4.63
C ASN A 199 15.27 8.12 4.39
N ASP A 200 14.96 7.40 5.46
CA ASP A 200 14.01 6.28 5.43
C ASP A 200 12.62 6.83 5.76
N PHE A 201 11.62 6.49 4.95
CA PHE A 201 10.23 6.95 5.09
C PHE A 201 9.25 5.76 5.06
N ASP A 202 8.22 5.85 5.90
CA ASP A 202 7.09 4.94 5.98
C ASP A 202 5.93 5.46 5.11
N TRP A 203 5.35 4.57 4.32
CA TRP A 203 4.26 4.86 3.38
C TRP A 203 2.98 4.18 3.85
N SER A 204 1.92 4.96 4.10
CA SER A 204 0.61 4.47 4.53
C SER A 204 -0.31 4.05 3.38
N ASP A 205 0.05 4.40 2.15
CA ASP A 205 -0.66 3.97 0.95
C ASP A 205 -0.50 2.46 0.68
N GLY A 206 0.54 1.83 1.25
CA GLY A 206 0.78 0.39 1.25
C GLY A 206 1.36 -0.17 -0.05
N TYR A 207 1.71 0.69 -1.02
CA TYR A 207 2.22 0.27 -2.33
C TYR A 207 3.36 1.16 -2.85
N THR A 208 3.62 2.33 -2.27
CA THR A 208 4.74 3.15 -2.70
C THR A 208 6.04 2.48 -2.32
N VAL A 209 6.83 2.20 -3.35
CA VAL A 209 8.21 1.77 -3.26
C VAL A 209 8.99 2.78 -4.10
N ILE A 210 9.97 3.40 -3.47
CA ILE A 210 10.66 4.56 -4.04
C ILE A 210 11.86 4.11 -4.86
N ASP A 211 12.04 4.68 -6.05
CA ASP A 211 13.31 4.59 -6.76
C ASP A 211 14.36 5.45 -6.03
N ASP A 212 15.59 4.93 -5.89
CA ASP A 212 16.73 5.63 -5.31
C ASP A 212 16.91 7.04 -5.91
N ALA A 213 16.53 7.22 -7.18
CA ALA A 213 16.61 8.50 -7.87
C ALA A 213 15.69 9.60 -7.29
N VAL A 214 14.60 9.23 -6.61
CA VAL A 214 13.57 10.18 -6.15
C VAL A 214 14.01 10.97 -4.92
N LEU A 215 14.59 10.29 -3.93
CA LEU A 215 15.05 10.91 -2.67
C LEU A 215 16.53 11.28 -2.67
N ASN A 216 17.25 11.09 -3.77
CA ASN A 216 18.64 11.51 -3.85
C ASN A 216 18.78 13.03 -4.00
N SER A 217 20.00 13.53 -3.82
CA SER A 217 20.32 14.96 -3.86
C SER A 217 20.16 15.64 -5.23
N THR A 218 19.81 14.90 -6.29
CA THR A 218 19.53 15.46 -7.62
C THR A 218 18.06 15.76 -7.85
N ASN A 219 17.18 15.24 -6.99
CA ASN A 219 15.73 15.45 -7.08
C ASN A 219 15.09 15.91 -5.76
N ALA A 220 15.66 15.54 -4.61
CA ALA A 220 15.19 15.92 -3.29
C ALA A 220 16.21 16.77 -2.52
N LEU A 221 15.71 17.68 -1.70
CA LEU A 221 16.45 18.35 -0.64
C LEU A 221 15.90 17.84 0.69
N LEU A 222 16.69 17.08 1.43
CA LEU A 222 16.26 16.50 2.71
C LEU A 222 17.18 17.04 3.81
N THR A 223 16.66 17.94 4.64
CA THR A 223 17.41 18.68 5.67
C THR A 223 17.18 18.19 7.10
N PHE A 224 16.17 17.34 7.32
CA PHE A 224 15.73 16.78 8.60
C PHE A 224 15.15 17.82 9.58
N HIS A 225 15.68 19.04 9.60
CA HIS A 225 15.11 20.20 10.27
C HIS A 225 15.09 21.44 9.37
N ASP A 226 14.16 22.35 9.65
CA ASP A 226 14.17 23.70 9.10
C ASP A 226 15.27 24.57 9.75
N ASP A 227 15.43 25.81 9.25
CA ASP A 227 16.38 26.80 9.79
C ASP A 227 16.15 27.16 11.28
N ASN A 228 14.95 26.87 11.81
CA ASN A 228 14.57 27.09 13.20
C ASN A 228 14.69 25.82 14.05
N TYR A 229 15.29 24.75 13.51
CA TYR A 229 15.46 23.46 14.17
C TYR A 229 14.13 22.71 14.43
N ILE A 230 13.11 23.00 13.63
CA ILE A 230 11.83 22.29 13.66
C ILE A 230 11.95 21.02 12.82
N PRO A 231 11.61 19.83 13.34
CA PRO A 231 11.67 18.59 12.59
C PRO A 231 10.80 18.60 11.32
N GLU A 232 11.41 18.20 10.21
CA GLU A 232 10.80 18.03 8.90
C GLU A 232 10.74 16.52 8.59
N ASN A 233 9.65 15.90 9.05
CA ASN A 233 9.48 14.46 9.00
C ASN A 233 8.43 14.01 7.99
N CYS A 234 7.77 14.92 7.28
CA CYS A 234 6.81 14.56 6.24
C CYS A 234 7.38 14.90 4.87
N LEU A 235 6.89 14.27 3.81
CA LEU A 235 7.30 14.61 2.45
C LEU A 235 6.30 15.54 1.78
N GLY A 236 6.84 16.44 0.97
CA GLY A 236 6.07 17.27 0.07
C GLY A 236 6.74 17.41 -1.27
N VAL A 237 5.94 17.56 -2.32
CA VAL A 237 6.43 18.13 -3.57
C VAL A 237 6.45 19.65 -3.39
N VAL A 238 7.59 20.27 -3.66
CA VAL A 238 7.88 21.67 -3.32
C VAL A 238 8.50 22.41 -4.51
N ASP A 239 8.03 23.63 -4.77
CA ASP A 239 8.74 24.52 -5.70
C ASP A 239 9.87 25.24 -4.98
N MET A 240 11.07 24.67 -5.12
CA MET A 240 12.31 25.25 -4.63
C MET A 240 12.99 26.16 -5.64
N GLY A 241 12.33 26.51 -6.77
CA GLY A 241 12.92 27.31 -7.86
C GLY A 241 14.23 26.74 -8.43
N THR A 242 14.46 25.44 -8.23
CA THR A 242 15.56 24.65 -8.76
C THR A 242 15.01 23.45 -9.53
N SER A 243 15.86 22.52 -9.95
CA SER A 243 15.43 21.24 -10.54
C SER A 243 14.94 20.21 -9.52
N LEU A 244 15.13 20.48 -8.22
CA LEU A 244 14.65 19.63 -7.14
C LEU A 244 13.14 19.80 -6.98
N THR A 245 12.44 18.72 -6.69
CA THR A 245 10.98 18.68 -6.63
C THR A 245 10.46 18.19 -5.29
N ILE A 246 11.26 17.50 -4.47
CA ILE A 246 10.84 16.93 -3.19
C ILE A 246 11.61 17.60 -2.05
N ASN A 247 10.89 17.93 -0.98
CA ASN A 247 11.48 18.35 0.29
C ASN A 247 10.89 17.49 1.41
N ASP A 248 11.65 17.34 2.48
CA ASP A 248 11.06 17.07 3.77
C ASP A 248 10.45 18.36 4.32
N ILE A 249 9.30 18.26 4.95
CA ILE A 249 8.52 19.39 5.44
C ILE A 249 7.95 19.05 6.81
N ASN A 250 7.51 20.09 7.51
CA ASN A 250 6.80 19.93 8.76
C ASN A 250 5.49 19.13 8.56
N CYS A 251 5.25 18.16 9.43
CA CYS A 251 4.02 17.37 9.43
C CYS A 251 2.79 18.13 9.93
N GLU A 252 3.00 19.20 10.69
CA GLU A 252 1.96 20.06 11.23
C GLU A 252 1.43 21.07 10.22
N THR A 253 0.28 21.67 10.54
CA THR A 253 -0.32 22.71 9.71
C THR A 253 0.64 23.88 9.57
N PHE A 254 1.09 24.14 8.35
CA PHE A 254 2.05 25.19 8.07
C PHE A 254 1.60 26.02 6.86
N ALA A 255 1.87 27.32 6.89
CA ALA A 255 1.38 28.25 5.85
C ALA A 255 1.90 27.93 4.43
N LEU A 256 3.01 27.19 4.35
CA LEU A 256 3.60 26.76 3.08
C LEU A 256 3.05 25.40 2.62
N ASN A 257 2.47 24.59 3.51
CA ASN A 257 1.88 23.30 3.17
C ASN A 257 0.41 23.51 2.79
N VAL A 258 0.18 23.74 1.49
CA VAL A 258 -1.07 24.34 0.99
C VAL A 258 -1.96 23.36 0.24
N GLY A 259 -1.46 22.17 -0.08
CA GLY A 259 -2.18 21.15 -0.83
C GLY A 259 -1.74 19.75 -0.48
N LEU A 260 -2.28 18.78 -1.20
CA LEU A 260 -2.05 17.36 -1.00
C LEU A 260 -2.22 16.60 -2.33
N VAL A 261 -1.75 15.36 -2.41
CA VAL A 261 -1.89 14.51 -3.60
C VAL A 261 -2.66 13.24 -3.24
N CYS A 262 -3.83 13.04 -3.86
CA CYS A 262 -4.66 11.87 -3.64
C CYS A 262 -4.55 10.83 -4.78
N GLU A 263 -4.88 9.58 -4.47
CA GLU A 263 -4.99 8.41 -5.36
C GLU A 263 -6.31 7.64 -5.11
N VAL A 264 -6.87 6.94 -6.10
CA VAL A 264 -8.26 6.44 -6.02
C VAL A 264 -8.41 5.07 -5.32
N GLN A 265 -9.22 4.98 -4.25
CA GLN A 265 -9.66 3.71 -3.63
C GLN A 265 -10.96 3.19 -4.26
N LYS A 266 -11.17 1.86 -4.36
CA LYS A 266 -12.28 1.27 -5.14
C LYS A 266 -12.91 0.03 -4.51
N MET A 267 -14.09 -0.31 -5.04
CA MET A 267 -14.76 -1.59 -4.81
C MET A 267 -14.61 -2.49 -6.05
N LEU A 268 -14.01 -3.65 -5.85
CA LEU A 268 -13.75 -4.64 -6.88
C LEU A 268 -14.73 -5.79 -6.77
N LYS A 269 -15.70 -5.81 -7.68
CA LYS A 269 -16.81 -6.77 -7.66
C LYS A 269 -16.53 -7.99 -8.53
N ILE A 270 -16.72 -9.17 -7.98
CA ILE A 270 -16.67 -10.46 -8.71
C ILE A 270 -17.89 -11.32 -8.38
N PHE A 271 -18.10 -12.36 -9.16
CA PHE A 271 -18.98 -13.47 -8.78
C PHE A 271 -18.26 -14.33 -7.75
N GLY A 272 -18.80 -14.40 -6.55
CA GLY A 272 -18.19 -15.15 -5.48
C GLY A 272 -19.10 -15.29 -4.28
N LYS A 273 -18.79 -16.28 -3.47
CA LYS A 273 -19.49 -16.60 -2.23
C LYS A 273 -18.48 -16.61 -1.09
N VAL A 274 -18.79 -15.93 -0.01
CA VAL A 274 -18.02 -16.07 1.24
C VAL A 274 -18.37 -17.41 1.88
N LEU A 275 -17.38 -18.26 2.10
CA LEU A 275 -17.55 -19.54 2.78
C LEU A 275 -17.82 -19.31 4.26
N ASN A 276 -18.65 -20.17 4.86
CA ASN A 276 -19.09 -20.09 6.26
C ASN A 276 -19.83 -18.79 6.63
N ALA A 277 -20.30 -18.04 5.63
CA ALA A 277 -21.18 -16.92 5.81
C ALA A 277 -22.50 -17.16 5.07
N ASP A 278 -23.60 -16.87 5.74
CA ASP A 278 -24.94 -16.91 5.17
C ASP A 278 -25.48 -15.49 5.10
N LEU A 279 -25.97 -15.10 3.92
CA LEU A 279 -26.70 -13.85 3.73
C LEU A 279 -28.00 -13.95 4.54
N GLY A 280 -28.02 -13.25 5.68
CA GLY A 280 -29.20 -13.13 6.53
C GLY A 280 -30.35 -12.38 5.82
N ASP A 281 -31.41 -12.08 6.57
CA ASP A 281 -32.61 -11.43 6.02
C ASP A 281 -32.44 -9.92 5.76
N THR A 282 -31.28 -9.35 6.11
CA THR A 282 -30.97 -7.94 5.90
C THR A 282 -30.81 -7.62 4.42
N VAL A 283 -31.68 -6.75 3.90
CA VAL A 283 -31.62 -6.25 2.53
C VAL A 283 -31.04 -4.85 2.55
N ASP A 284 -29.91 -4.67 1.86
CA ASP A 284 -29.29 -3.38 1.59
C ASP A 284 -29.01 -3.27 0.08
N PRO A 285 -29.85 -2.54 -0.68
CA PRO A 285 -29.65 -2.38 -2.12
C PRO A 285 -28.36 -1.63 -2.47
N ASP A 286 -27.80 -0.87 -1.52
CA ASP A 286 -26.59 -0.07 -1.68
C ASP A 286 -25.38 -0.71 -0.96
N CYS A 287 -25.45 -2.01 -0.66
CA CYS A 287 -24.44 -2.80 0.07
C CYS A 287 -22.97 -2.46 -0.26
N VAL A 288 -22.67 -2.33 -1.56
CA VAL A 288 -21.31 -2.01 -2.04
C VAL A 288 -20.91 -0.58 -1.65
N GLN A 289 -21.83 0.37 -1.77
CA GLN A 289 -21.63 1.76 -1.39
C GLN A 289 -21.51 1.90 0.14
N THR A 290 -22.36 1.21 0.90
CA THR A 290 -22.28 1.17 2.37
C THR A 290 -20.90 0.70 2.84
N CYS A 291 -20.34 -0.33 2.21
CA CYS A 291 -18.98 -0.78 2.50
C CYS A 291 -17.90 0.21 2.04
N PHE A 292 -18.09 0.83 0.88
CA PHE A 292 -17.15 1.82 0.36
C PHE A 292 -17.02 3.03 1.30
N GLU A 293 -18.13 3.49 1.88
CA GLU A 293 -18.14 4.61 2.83
C GLU A 293 -17.69 4.22 4.24
N ALA A 294 -17.91 2.97 4.65
CA ALA A 294 -17.49 2.49 5.96
C ALA A 294 -15.96 2.41 6.06
N SER A 295 -15.38 3.12 7.03
CA SER A 295 -13.93 3.20 7.24
C SER A 295 -13.27 1.85 7.55
N ASP A 296 -14.03 0.93 8.15
CA ASP A 296 -13.54 -0.38 8.60
C ASP A 296 -13.95 -1.53 7.66
N CYS A 297 -14.78 -1.29 6.63
CA CYS A 297 -15.25 -2.37 5.77
C CYS A 297 -14.19 -2.82 4.76
N ILE A 298 -14.02 -4.13 4.60
CA ILE A 298 -13.04 -4.74 3.69
C ILE A 298 -13.66 -5.54 2.57
N LEU A 299 -14.88 -6.04 2.78
CA LEU A 299 -15.61 -6.84 1.80
C LEU A 299 -17.12 -6.71 2.01
N ALA A 300 -17.85 -6.51 0.92
CA ALA A 300 -19.30 -6.63 0.88
C ALA A 300 -19.69 -7.94 0.19
N TYR A 301 -20.51 -8.77 0.84
CA TYR A 301 -21.08 -10.00 0.27
C TYR A 301 -22.58 -9.81 0.08
N PHE A 302 -23.09 -10.11 -1.11
CA PHE A 302 -24.50 -9.89 -1.42
C PHE A 302 -25.00 -10.78 -2.55
N ASP A 303 -26.33 -10.82 -2.73
CA ASP A 303 -26.97 -11.57 -3.79
C ASP A 303 -27.87 -10.72 -4.70
N THR A 304 -28.41 -11.35 -5.73
CA THR A 304 -29.38 -10.74 -6.66
C THR A 304 -30.68 -10.27 -6.01
N SER A 305 -31.00 -10.72 -4.80
CA SER A 305 -32.18 -10.27 -4.04
C SER A 305 -31.89 -9.02 -3.20
N GLY A 306 -30.64 -8.54 -3.19
CA GLY A 306 -30.20 -7.40 -2.40
C GLY A 306 -29.90 -7.73 -0.94
N ARG A 307 -29.85 -9.02 -0.56
CA ARG A 307 -29.40 -9.41 0.78
C ARG A 307 -27.91 -9.11 0.90
N CYS A 308 -27.51 -8.51 2.00
CA CYS A 308 -26.17 -7.95 2.18
C CYS A 308 -25.56 -8.33 3.53
N GLN A 309 -24.27 -8.61 3.51
CA GLN A 309 -23.43 -8.76 4.70
C GLN A 309 -22.10 -8.04 4.46
N LEU A 310 -21.72 -7.19 5.41
CA LEU A 310 -20.45 -6.48 5.39
C LEU A 310 -19.46 -7.18 6.32
N PHE A 311 -18.20 -7.22 5.89
CA PHE A 311 -17.09 -7.73 6.68
C PHE A 311 -16.14 -6.58 7.00
N ASN A 312 -15.94 -6.35 8.29
CA ASN A 312 -15.10 -5.28 8.80
C ASN A 312 -13.72 -5.79 9.19
N PHE A 313 -12.68 -5.01 8.96
CA PHE A 313 -11.29 -5.35 9.22
C PHE A 313 -11.05 -5.69 10.69
N ASN A 314 -11.59 -4.91 11.62
CA ASN A 314 -11.37 -5.16 13.04
C ASN A 314 -12.01 -6.48 13.53
N GLU A 315 -13.13 -6.88 12.92
CA GLU A 315 -13.93 -8.05 13.32
C GLU A 315 -13.55 -9.34 12.58
N THR A 316 -12.80 -9.21 11.47
CA THR A 316 -12.58 -10.31 10.53
C THR A 316 -11.14 -10.79 10.53
N GLU A 317 -10.87 -11.95 11.11
CA GLU A 317 -9.52 -12.53 11.10
C GLU A 317 -9.22 -13.34 9.84
N THR A 318 -10.20 -14.10 9.37
CA THR A 318 -10.09 -14.93 8.18
C THR A 318 -11.35 -14.83 7.33
N LEU A 319 -11.18 -14.83 6.02
CA LEU A 319 -12.26 -15.03 5.05
C LEU A 319 -11.78 -15.95 3.94
N GLU A 320 -12.70 -16.75 3.44
CA GLU A 320 -12.52 -17.54 2.23
C GLU A 320 -13.65 -17.17 1.28
N VAL A 321 -13.28 -16.70 0.09
CA VAL A 321 -14.20 -16.41 -1.00
C VAL A 321 -14.02 -17.51 -2.03
N GLU A 322 -15.07 -18.29 -2.28
CA GLU A 322 -15.13 -19.21 -3.40
C GLU A 322 -15.63 -18.46 -4.64
N GLU A 323 -14.92 -18.61 -5.75
CA GLU A 323 -15.34 -18.05 -7.04
C GLU A 323 -16.57 -18.79 -7.55
N THR A 324 -17.59 -18.04 -7.98
CA THR A 324 -18.84 -18.61 -8.49
C THR A 324 -19.14 -18.11 -9.90
N SER A 325 -20.20 -18.62 -10.50
CA SER A 325 -20.68 -18.16 -11.80
C SER A 325 -21.81 -17.14 -11.63
N LYS A 326 -22.17 -16.50 -12.74
CA LYS A 326 -23.35 -15.63 -12.83
C LYS A 326 -24.66 -16.35 -12.47
N ALA A 327 -24.75 -17.66 -12.72
CA ALA A 327 -25.96 -18.44 -12.45
C ALA A 327 -26.22 -18.62 -10.96
N ASP A 328 -25.18 -18.56 -10.12
CA ASP A 328 -25.28 -18.73 -8.68
C ASP A 328 -25.86 -17.48 -7.99
N GLY A 329 -25.77 -16.31 -8.64
CA GLY A 329 -26.41 -15.08 -8.17
C GLY A 329 -25.76 -14.45 -6.94
N PHE A 330 -24.57 -14.90 -6.54
CA PHE A 330 -23.78 -14.36 -5.44
C PHE A 330 -22.65 -13.46 -5.95
N PHE A 331 -22.39 -12.40 -5.19
CA PHE A 331 -21.37 -11.42 -5.49
C PHE A 331 -20.58 -11.08 -4.23
N VAL A 332 -19.28 -10.84 -4.41
CA VAL A 332 -18.47 -10.14 -3.42
C VAL A 332 -17.87 -8.90 -4.04
N ALA A 333 -17.73 -7.83 -3.24
CA ALA A 333 -17.00 -6.63 -3.62
C ALA A 333 -15.90 -6.36 -2.59
N PHE A 334 -14.65 -6.47 -3.02
CA PHE A 334 -13.48 -6.18 -2.20
C PHE A 334 -13.24 -4.68 -2.16
N LYS A 335 -13.06 -4.11 -0.96
CA LYS A 335 -12.53 -2.75 -0.85
C LYS A 335 -11.02 -2.81 -1.02
N THR A 336 -10.50 -2.22 -2.08
CA THR A 336 -9.08 -2.32 -2.42
C THR A 336 -8.63 -1.06 -3.14
N THR A 337 -7.32 -0.81 -3.13
CA THR A 337 -6.72 0.10 -4.10
C THR A 337 -6.65 -0.64 -5.44
N LEU A 338 -7.07 0.03 -6.50
CA LEU A 338 -6.95 -0.50 -7.85
C LEU A 338 -6.30 0.53 -8.74
N PRO A 339 -5.47 0.08 -9.69
CA PRO A 339 -4.74 0.95 -10.58
C PRO A 339 -5.58 1.97 -11.35
N ASN A 340 -6.86 1.67 -11.58
CA ASN A 340 -7.80 2.46 -12.38
C ASN A 340 -9.23 1.89 -12.24
N ASN A 341 -10.20 2.46 -12.98
CA ASN A 341 -11.63 2.13 -12.85
C ASN A 341 -12.05 0.84 -13.57
N THR A 342 -11.10 0.05 -14.09
CA THR A 342 -11.39 -1.33 -14.53
C THR A 342 -10.79 -2.34 -13.58
N CYS A 343 -11.49 -3.45 -13.47
CA CYS A 343 -10.97 -4.62 -12.81
C CYS A 343 -9.70 -5.07 -13.56
N PRO A 344 -8.59 -5.36 -12.86
CA PRO A 344 -7.41 -5.95 -13.47
C PRO A 344 -7.78 -7.27 -14.17
N ALA A 345 -6.94 -7.73 -15.10
CA ALA A 345 -7.13 -9.05 -15.69
C ALA A 345 -7.32 -10.07 -14.56
N TYR A 346 -8.34 -10.91 -14.68
CA TYR A 346 -8.81 -11.71 -13.55
C TYR A 346 -7.66 -12.45 -12.85
N ASP A 347 -6.76 -13.07 -13.62
CA ASP A 347 -5.62 -13.84 -13.10
C ASP A 347 -4.51 -13.01 -12.43
N SER A 348 -4.48 -11.69 -12.67
CA SER A 348 -3.56 -10.74 -12.04
C SER A 348 -4.17 -10.01 -10.83
N MET A 349 -5.43 -10.33 -10.49
CA MET A 349 -6.16 -9.65 -9.43
C MET A 349 -5.66 -10.11 -8.06
N ILE A 350 -5.06 -9.20 -7.30
CA ILE A 350 -4.68 -9.41 -5.90
C ILE A 350 -5.19 -8.20 -5.10
N PRO A 351 -6.42 -8.27 -4.55
CA PRO A 351 -6.96 -7.19 -3.74
C PRO A 351 -6.08 -6.95 -2.50
N VAL A 352 -5.92 -5.70 -2.10
CA VAL A 352 -5.16 -5.32 -0.91
C VAL A 352 -6.05 -4.51 0.02
N VAL A 353 -6.19 -5.01 1.24
CA VAL A 353 -6.84 -4.29 2.33
C VAL A 353 -5.83 -3.34 2.95
N ASN A 354 -6.23 -2.09 3.01
CA ASN A 354 -5.35 -0.96 3.25
C ASN A 354 -5.78 -0.20 4.52
N ILE A 355 -6.20 -0.97 5.52
CA ILE A 355 -6.73 -0.53 6.83
C ILE A 355 -5.78 -1.05 7.92
N GLY A 356 -5.42 -0.19 8.88
CA GLY A 356 -4.48 -0.52 9.95
C GLY A 356 -3.02 -0.09 9.65
N GLU A 357 -2.08 -0.56 10.47
CA GLU A 357 -0.65 -0.22 10.33
C GLU A 357 0.01 -0.93 9.15
N ASP A 358 -0.42 -2.16 8.84
CA ASP A 358 0.12 -2.96 7.74
C ASP A 358 -0.95 -3.30 6.70
N PRO A 359 -0.65 -3.15 5.40
CA PRO A 359 -1.54 -3.62 4.34
C PRO A 359 -1.65 -5.15 4.34
N VAL A 360 -2.87 -5.66 4.17
CA VAL A 360 -3.17 -7.09 4.11
C VAL A 360 -3.65 -7.46 2.71
N SER A 361 -2.75 -8.04 1.91
CA SER A 361 -3.13 -8.60 0.60
C SER A 361 -3.94 -9.89 0.76
N TRP A 362 -5.01 -10.00 -0.03
CA TRP A 362 -5.69 -11.25 -0.28
C TRP A 362 -4.75 -12.22 -1.02
N LYS A 363 -4.91 -13.52 -0.78
CA LYS A 363 -4.20 -14.57 -1.51
C LYS A 363 -5.13 -15.17 -2.54
N ARG A 364 -4.69 -15.19 -3.80
CA ARG A 364 -5.42 -15.84 -4.90
C ARG A 364 -5.06 -17.33 -4.92
N SER A 365 -6.06 -18.18 -5.11
CA SER A 365 -5.93 -19.60 -5.36
C SER A 365 -6.71 -19.99 -6.62
N LEU A 366 -6.63 -21.25 -7.04
CA LEU A 366 -7.44 -21.76 -8.16
C LEU A 366 -8.96 -21.75 -7.89
N ARG A 367 -9.39 -21.59 -6.63
CA ARG A 367 -10.80 -21.70 -6.23
C ARG A 367 -11.40 -20.38 -5.76
N GLY A 368 -10.60 -19.33 -5.60
CA GLY A 368 -10.98 -18.32 -4.63
C GLY A 368 -9.90 -17.35 -4.23
N PHE A 369 -10.32 -16.48 -3.32
CA PHE A 369 -9.48 -15.56 -2.58
C PHE A 369 -9.56 -15.88 -1.10
N SER A 370 -8.42 -15.89 -0.42
CA SER A 370 -8.37 -15.98 1.03
C SER A 370 -7.79 -14.72 1.64
N PHE A 371 -8.41 -14.29 2.73
CA PHE A 371 -7.94 -13.20 3.57
C PHE A 371 -7.55 -13.78 4.90
N GLN A 372 -6.38 -13.40 5.39
CA GLN A 372 -5.94 -13.76 6.72
C GLN A 372 -5.13 -12.61 7.28
N LYS A 373 -5.56 -12.12 8.44
CA LYS A 373 -4.79 -11.21 9.28
C LYS A 373 -4.44 -11.89 10.60
N CYS A 374 -3.59 -11.24 11.37
CA CYS A 374 -3.26 -11.70 12.71
C CYS A 374 -4.39 -11.41 13.70
N ILE A 375 -4.49 -12.23 14.74
CA ILE A 375 -5.48 -12.13 15.81
C ILE A 375 -5.23 -10.84 16.60
N GLY A 376 -6.29 -10.06 16.86
CA GLY A 376 -6.19 -8.85 17.68
C GLY A 376 -5.12 -7.86 17.20
N ASP A 377 -4.17 -7.56 18.08
CA ASP A 377 -3.06 -6.61 17.95
C ASP A 377 -1.71 -7.27 17.59
N TRP A 378 -1.71 -8.53 17.16
CA TRP A 378 -0.49 -9.22 16.74
C TRP A 378 0.03 -8.64 15.41
N LYS A 379 1.34 -8.44 15.30
CA LYS A 379 1.99 -7.91 14.09
C LYS A 379 2.21 -9.01 13.07
N MET A 380 1.94 -8.71 11.80
CA MET A 380 2.13 -9.63 10.70
C MET A 380 3.47 -9.41 10.01
N PHE A 381 4.27 -10.47 9.84
CA PHE A 381 5.47 -10.46 9.00
C PHE A 381 5.35 -11.48 7.88
N ARG A 382 5.76 -11.08 6.67
CA ARG A 382 5.87 -11.97 5.51
C ARG A 382 7.33 -12.31 5.30
N ARG A 383 7.64 -13.61 5.35
CA ARG A 383 8.97 -14.14 5.09
C ARG A 383 8.98 -14.75 3.69
N SER A 384 10.05 -14.55 2.95
CA SER A 384 10.21 -15.05 1.58
C SER A 384 10.89 -16.42 1.51
N ASN A 385 11.46 -16.91 2.62
CA ASN A 385 12.18 -18.17 2.67
C ASN A 385 11.99 -18.84 4.06
N PRO A 386 11.15 -19.87 4.19
CA PRO A 386 10.08 -20.24 3.26
C PRO A 386 9.05 -19.11 3.14
N GLU A 387 8.22 -19.14 2.09
CA GLU A 387 7.08 -18.21 1.97
C GLU A 387 6.05 -18.51 3.05
N ILE A 388 6.13 -17.78 4.17
CA ILE A 388 5.25 -17.94 5.32
C ILE A 388 4.85 -16.57 5.87
N THR A 389 3.66 -16.53 6.46
CA THR A 389 3.19 -15.39 7.25
C THR A 389 3.30 -15.77 8.72
N VAL A 390 3.99 -14.96 9.52
CA VAL A 390 4.08 -15.15 10.97
C VAL A 390 3.37 -13.99 11.67
N CYS A 391 2.60 -14.32 12.69
CA CYS A 391 2.00 -13.35 13.59
C CYS A 391 2.83 -13.32 14.87
N MET A 392 3.32 -12.15 15.25
CA MET A 392 4.17 -11.97 16.42
C MET A 392 3.51 -11.04 17.44
N LYS A 393 3.73 -11.32 18.71
CA LYS A 393 3.36 -10.45 19.83
C LYS A 393 4.36 -10.62 20.97
N PRO A 394 5.01 -9.53 21.46
CA PRO A 394 5.77 -9.58 22.69
C PRO A 394 4.83 -9.71 23.90
N PHE A 395 5.27 -10.43 24.93
CA PHE A 395 4.52 -10.64 26.16
C PHE A 395 5.38 -10.28 27.36
N ASP A 396 4.89 -9.34 28.17
CA ASP A 396 5.55 -8.90 29.40
C ASP A 396 5.11 -9.76 30.58
N PHE A 397 6.07 -10.14 31.43
CA PHE A 397 5.82 -10.90 32.64
C PHE A 397 6.44 -10.23 33.86
N ALA A 398 5.63 -10.08 34.91
CA ALA A 398 6.06 -9.63 36.23
C ALA A 398 5.56 -10.64 37.29
N PRO A 399 6.44 -11.43 37.94
CA PRO A 399 7.90 -11.45 37.77
C PRO A 399 8.35 -12.03 36.42
N GLN A 400 9.60 -11.75 36.06
CA GLN A 400 10.27 -12.29 34.87
C GLN A 400 10.28 -13.83 34.87
N ILE A 401 10.31 -14.43 33.69
CA ILE A 401 10.20 -15.87 33.50
C ILE A 401 11.43 -16.46 32.82
N LEU A 402 11.69 -17.74 33.08
CA LEU A 402 12.74 -18.50 32.40
C LEU A 402 12.30 -18.81 30.96
N ARG A 403 13.27 -19.00 30.05
CA ARG A 403 12.98 -19.39 28.66
C ARG A 403 12.07 -20.61 28.57
N LYS A 404 12.30 -21.64 29.41
CA LYS A 404 11.46 -22.84 29.43
C LYS A 404 9.98 -22.52 29.72
N ASP A 405 9.73 -21.54 30.58
CA ASP A 405 8.39 -21.14 30.98
C ASP A 405 7.76 -20.28 29.87
N ALA A 406 8.56 -19.45 29.18
CA ALA A 406 8.14 -18.71 27.99
C ALA A 406 7.70 -19.65 26.86
N VAL A 407 8.45 -20.73 26.60
CA VAL A 407 8.06 -21.77 25.63
C VAL A 407 6.71 -22.39 26.03
N THR A 408 6.57 -22.83 27.28
CA THR A 408 5.32 -23.42 27.78
C THR A 408 4.13 -22.44 27.69
N MET A 409 4.36 -21.16 27.95
CA MET A 409 3.32 -20.14 27.83
C MET A 409 2.87 -19.94 26.39
N CYS A 410 3.81 -19.82 25.44
CA CYS A 410 3.47 -19.77 24.01
C CYS A 410 2.66 -21.00 23.59
N GLU A 411 3.08 -22.20 23.97
CA GLU A 411 2.38 -23.45 23.67
C GLU A 411 0.96 -23.49 24.25
N ASN A 412 0.78 -23.03 25.49
CA ASN A 412 -0.53 -22.94 26.14
C ASN A 412 -1.50 -21.97 25.44
N MET A 413 -0.96 -20.98 24.72
CA MET A 413 -1.75 -20.05 23.88
C MET A 413 -1.99 -20.59 22.46
N GLY A 414 -1.55 -21.80 22.15
CA GLY A 414 -1.59 -22.34 20.78
C GLY A 414 -0.59 -21.67 19.84
N ALA A 415 0.43 -21.00 20.38
CA ALA A 415 1.49 -20.33 19.65
C ALA A 415 2.84 -21.07 19.85
N LYS A 416 3.91 -20.51 19.31
CA LYS A 416 5.29 -20.96 19.54
C LYS A 416 6.16 -19.78 19.92
N LEU A 417 7.17 -20.01 20.77
CA LEU A 417 8.29 -19.09 20.88
C LEU A 417 8.94 -19.03 19.49
N THR A 418 9.01 -17.84 18.89
CA THR A 418 9.35 -17.67 17.48
C THR A 418 10.80 -17.22 17.31
N GLY A 419 11.46 -17.70 16.27
CA GLY A 419 12.73 -17.15 15.82
C GLY A 419 12.53 -15.87 15.02
N VAL A 420 13.61 -15.12 14.80
CA VAL A 420 13.61 -13.89 13.98
C VAL A 420 14.50 -14.08 12.76
N VAL A 421 14.02 -13.70 11.58
CA VAL A 421 14.75 -13.85 10.31
C VAL A 421 15.34 -12.55 9.78
N SER A 422 14.96 -11.40 10.36
CA SER A 422 15.52 -10.10 9.96
C SER A 422 15.74 -9.15 11.15
N ALA A 423 16.59 -8.15 10.92
CA ALA A 423 16.77 -7.01 11.82
C ALA A 423 15.46 -6.23 12.04
N VAL A 424 14.55 -6.22 11.06
CA VAL A 424 13.25 -5.55 11.15
C VAL A 424 12.38 -6.21 12.22
N GLU A 425 12.30 -7.55 12.21
CA GLU A 425 11.51 -8.31 13.20
C GLU A 425 12.03 -8.09 14.63
N SER A 426 13.34 -8.20 14.84
CA SER A 426 13.95 -8.02 16.18
C SER A 426 13.84 -6.59 16.70
N ARG A 427 14.02 -5.57 15.86
CA ARG A 427 13.80 -4.16 16.25
C ARG A 427 12.35 -3.90 16.65
N TRP A 428 11.40 -4.45 15.91
CA TRP A 428 9.98 -4.34 16.23
C TRP A 428 9.66 -4.99 17.59
N ILE A 429 10.17 -6.21 17.86
CA ILE A 429 9.98 -6.91 19.15
C ILE A 429 10.49 -6.09 20.32
N LEU A 430 11.66 -5.47 20.19
CA LEU A 430 12.25 -4.64 21.25
C LEU A 430 11.43 -3.36 21.53
N GLY A 431 10.38 -3.08 20.76
CA GLY A 431 9.58 -1.87 20.92
C GLY A 431 10.38 -0.63 20.55
N THR A 432 11.38 -0.73 19.68
CA THR A 432 12.22 0.43 19.28
C THR A 432 11.43 1.52 18.54
N VAL A 433 10.19 1.23 18.12
CA VAL A 433 9.20 2.20 17.60
C VAL A 433 8.46 2.96 18.71
N GLU A 434 8.50 2.51 19.97
CA GLU A 434 7.97 3.25 21.14
C GLU A 434 9.05 3.73 22.12
N LEU A 435 10.21 3.07 22.20
CA LEU A 435 11.36 3.52 23.01
C LEU A 435 11.93 4.86 22.54
N LYS A 436 11.78 5.22 21.25
CA LYS A 436 12.28 6.50 20.72
C LYS A 436 11.40 7.72 20.99
N LYS A 437 10.19 7.57 21.56
CA LYS A 437 9.39 8.70 22.09
C LYS A 437 10.02 9.36 23.33
N LEU A 438 11.13 8.84 23.87
CA LEU A 438 11.58 9.11 25.25
C LEU A 438 12.95 9.79 25.43
N CYS A 439 13.72 10.06 24.37
CA CYS A 439 15.08 10.61 24.50
C CYS A 439 15.17 12.14 24.66
N GLY A 440 14.19 12.78 25.32
CA GLY A 440 14.17 14.24 25.49
C GLY A 440 13.93 14.77 26.91
N LEU A 441 13.30 14.04 27.82
CA LEU A 441 12.94 14.58 29.14
C LEU A 441 13.09 13.54 30.25
N LYS A 442 13.61 13.99 31.39
CA LYS A 442 13.73 13.31 32.70
C LYS A 442 12.39 12.86 33.33
N LYS A 443 11.32 12.69 32.55
CA LYS A 443 10.04 12.15 32.98
C LYS A 443 9.43 11.31 31.87
N ILE A 444 9.22 10.05 32.21
CA ILE A 444 8.63 8.99 31.40
C ILE A 444 7.12 9.28 31.19
N PRO A 445 6.56 9.26 29.96
CA PRO A 445 5.12 9.39 29.74
C PRO A 445 4.31 8.14 30.12
N GLU A 446 3.03 8.36 30.40
CA GLU A 446 2.14 7.56 31.23
C GLU A 446 1.70 6.19 30.70
N LYS A 447 1.86 5.84 29.42
CA LYS A 447 1.39 4.53 28.90
C LYS A 447 2.29 3.34 29.22
N ILE A 448 3.60 3.58 29.42
CA ILE A 448 4.57 2.57 29.91
C ILE A 448 4.65 2.59 31.45
N ASN A 449 4.32 3.73 32.08
CA ASN A 449 4.22 3.81 33.55
C ASN A 449 3.05 3.01 34.13
N ASP A 450 2.00 2.72 33.35
CA ASP A 450 0.89 1.88 33.81
C ASP A 450 1.22 0.37 33.79
N LEU A 451 2.26 -0.05 33.07
CA LEU A 451 2.63 -1.47 32.87
C LEU A 451 3.96 -1.88 33.52
N HIS A 452 4.94 -0.98 33.61
CA HIS A 452 6.19 -1.19 34.32
C HIS A 452 6.45 -0.03 35.28
N GLU A 453 6.42 -0.29 36.58
CA GLU A 453 6.87 0.65 37.62
C GLU A 453 8.40 0.90 37.56
N GLY A 454 9.02 1.13 36.39
CA GLY A 454 10.48 1.35 36.31
C GLY A 454 11.19 1.46 34.94
N GLY A 455 10.57 1.13 33.81
CA GLY A 455 11.25 1.12 32.49
C GLY A 455 12.21 -0.07 32.25
N ILE A 456 12.56 -0.31 30.99
CA ILE A 456 13.46 -1.39 30.52
C ILE A 456 14.93 -0.90 30.62
N GLY A 457 15.78 -1.60 31.35
CA GLY A 457 17.23 -1.35 31.47
C GLY A 457 18.04 -1.94 30.30
N VAL A 458 19.35 -1.66 30.28
CA VAL A 458 20.29 -2.33 29.37
C VAL A 458 20.29 -3.83 29.70
N TYR A 459 20.16 -4.69 28.69
CA TYR A 459 19.98 -6.15 28.79
C TYR A 459 18.61 -6.63 29.32
N ASP A 460 17.60 -5.76 29.36
CA ASP A 460 16.22 -6.23 29.48
C ASP A 460 15.64 -6.49 28.09
N GLY A 461 14.91 -7.60 27.93
CA GLY A 461 14.44 -8.05 26.63
C GLY A 461 13.48 -9.23 26.66
N TYR A 462 13.18 -9.74 25.47
CA TYR A 462 12.24 -10.82 25.23
C TYR A 462 12.97 -12.09 24.79
N TRP A 463 12.59 -13.22 25.37
CA TRP A 463 13.02 -14.52 24.85
C TRP A 463 12.57 -14.71 23.41
N ILE A 464 13.48 -15.18 22.56
CA ILE A 464 13.15 -15.66 21.21
C ILE A 464 13.61 -17.12 21.06
N ASP A 465 13.15 -17.77 20.00
CA ASP A 465 13.61 -19.11 19.69
C ASP A 465 15.08 -19.10 19.24
N GLY A 466 15.69 -20.27 19.18
CA GLY A 466 17.10 -20.43 18.83
C GLY A 466 17.89 -21.07 19.96
N ILE A 467 18.52 -22.19 19.65
CA ILE A 467 19.45 -22.88 20.52
C ILE A 467 20.76 -23.07 19.77
N ARG A 468 21.86 -22.72 20.40
CA ARG A 468 23.19 -22.84 19.81
C ARG A 468 23.48 -24.30 19.45
N ASN A 469 24.03 -24.46 18.26
CA ASN A 469 24.56 -25.70 17.71
C ASN A 469 25.88 -25.36 17.00
N CYS A 470 26.99 -25.50 17.72
CA CYS A 470 28.32 -25.04 17.33
C CYS A 470 28.35 -23.51 17.09
N GLU A 471 28.76 -23.06 15.90
CA GLU A 471 28.83 -21.64 15.51
C GLU A 471 27.51 -21.10 14.94
N THR A 472 26.44 -21.90 14.98
CA THR A 472 25.12 -21.57 14.39
C THR A 472 24.01 -21.78 15.40
N PHE A 473 22.81 -21.29 15.11
CA PHE A 473 21.62 -21.56 15.90
C PHE A 473 20.67 -22.50 15.16
N ARG A 474 19.93 -23.30 15.92
CA ARG A 474 18.82 -24.13 15.44
C ARG A 474 17.52 -23.63 16.01
N TRP A 475 16.53 -23.51 15.13
CA TRP A 475 15.17 -23.11 15.47
C TRP A 475 14.33 -24.36 15.83
N THR A 476 13.54 -24.25 16.89
CA THR A 476 12.61 -25.28 17.38
C THR A 476 11.16 -25.02 16.97
N ASP A 477 10.88 -23.82 16.45
CA ASP A 477 9.57 -23.44 15.94
C ASP A 477 9.15 -24.16 14.63
N ASN A 478 10.10 -24.84 13.98
CA ASN A 478 9.96 -25.62 12.73
C ASN A 478 9.61 -24.79 11.47
N TYR A 479 9.66 -23.46 11.54
CA TYR A 479 9.37 -22.61 10.37
C TYR A 479 10.38 -21.48 10.16
N THR A 480 11.16 -21.11 11.19
CA THR A 480 12.27 -20.18 11.04
C THR A 480 13.45 -20.90 10.38
N VAL A 481 14.01 -20.28 9.35
CA VAL A 481 15.18 -20.78 8.62
C VAL A 481 16.16 -19.64 8.36
N GLY A 482 17.43 -19.98 8.20
CA GLY A 482 18.50 -18.99 8.03
C GLY A 482 18.95 -18.38 9.35
N ASN A 483 19.98 -17.52 9.26
CA ASN A 483 20.59 -16.81 10.38
C ASN A 483 20.83 -15.33 10.01
N ASP A 484 20.09 -14.79 9.05
CA ASP A 484 20.34 -13.46 8.48
C ASP A 484 20.17 -12.36 9.54
N ALA A 485 19.27 -12.55 10.52
CA ALA A 485 19.13 -11.65 11.67
C ALA A 485 20.33 -11.67 12.64
N LEU A 486 21.19 -12.69 12.55
CA LEU A 486 22.29 -12.95 13.50
C LEU A 486 23.63 -12.41 13.01
N ASP A 487 23.64 -11.52 12.01
CA ASP A 487 24.84 -10.84 11.58
C ASP A 487 25.40 -9.92 12.69
N ALA A 488 26.69 -9.59 12.63
CA ALA A 488 27.36 -8.82 13.69
C ALA A 488 26.88 -7.35 13.80
N VAL A 489 26.15 -6.82 12.82
CA VAL A 489 25.54 -5.49 12.87
C VAL A 489 24.28 -5.51 13.73
N ASN A 490 23.52 -6.61 13.68
CA ASN A 490 22.24 -6.77 14.38
C ASN A 490 22.32 -7.61 15.66
N ALA A 491 23.34 -8.46 15.83
CA ALA A 491 23.49 -9.34 16.97
C ALA A 491 24.83 -9.17 17.70
N ALA A 492 24.78 -9.15 19.03
CA ALA A 492 25.92 -9.35 19.91
C ALA A 492 25.98 -10.84 20.25
N LEU A 493 26.99 -11.57 19.77
CA LEU A 493 27.13 -13.00 20.04
C LEU A 493 28.50 -13.28 20.66
N SER A 494 28.55 -13.66 21.94
CA SER A 494 29.78 -13.89 22.71
C SER A 494 30.10 -15.36 23.00
N PHE A 495 29.18 -16.31 22.78
CA PHE A 495 29.29 -17.75 23.06
C PHE A 495 29.39 -18.12 24.55
N SER A 496 30.04 -17.30 25.35
CA SER A 496 30.18 -17.48 26.80
C SER A 496 29.98 -16.14 27.48
N SER A 497 29.43 -16.20 28.70
CA SER A 497 29.25 -15.03 29.55
C SER A 497 30.52 -14.20 29.68
N TYR A 498 30.37 -12.92 30.02
CA TYR A 498 31.50 -12.02 30.26
C TYR A 498 32.50 -12.56 31.30
N LEU A 499 32.02 -13.35 32.27
CA LEU A 499 32.85 -14.00 33.30
C LEU A 499 33.36 -15.38 32.89
N GLY A 500 32.89 -15.94 31.77
CA GLY A 500 33.25 -17.25 31.25
C GLY A 500 32.75 -18.42 32.12
N ASP A 501 31.74 -18.20 32.94
CA ASP A 501 31.22 -19.16 33.92
C ASP A 501 30.08 -20.05 33.39
N TYR A 502 29.48 -19.70 32.26
CA TYR A 502 28.54 -20.55 31.51
C TYR A 502 28.51 -20.18 30.01
N ASN A 503 27.92 -21.08 29.22
CA ASN A 503 27.69 -20.87 27.81
C ASN A 503 26.39 -20.10 27.57
N GLU A 504 26.44 -19.16 26.63
CA GLU A 504 25.30 -18.40 26.14
C GLU A 504 24.71 -19.13 24.95
N ASP A 505 23.86 -20.13 25.21
CA ASP A 505 23.35 -21.05 24.19
C ASP A 505 21.93 -20.71 23.71
N CYS A 506 21.28 -19.69 24.28
CA CYS A 506 19.92 -19.26 23.94
C CYS A 506 19.92 -17.83 23.40
N LEU A 507 18.82 -17.42 22.76
CA LEU A 507 18.69 -16.08 22.18
C LEU A 507 17.62 -15.23 22.89
N ALA A 508 17.90 -13.94 22.99
CA ALA A 508 16.96 -12.91 23.40
C ALA A 508 17.02 -11.72 22.44
N VAL A 509 15.89 -11.04 22.28
CA VAL A 509 15.84 -9.69 21.71
C VAL A 509 15.91 -8.69 22.85
N GLU A 510 16.98 -7.93 22.94
CA GLU A 510 17.25 -7.05 24.08
C GLU A 510 18.00 -5.78 23.70
N ALA A 511 17.95 -4.79 24.57
CA ALA A 511 18.70 -3.56 24.41
C ALA A 511 20.18 -3.80 24.75
N THR A 512 21.06 -3.69 23.76
CA THR A 512 22.51 -3.86 23.94
C THR A 512 23.22 -2.50 24.02
N PRO A 513 24.52 -2.45 24.43
CA PRO A 513 25.31 -1.22 24.38
C PRO A 513 25.55 -0.65 22.97
N ILE A 514 25.34 -1.44 21.91
CA ILE A 514 25.47 -1.01 20.52
C ILE A 514 24.06 -0.85 19.96
N GLU A 515 23.65 0.38 19.66
CA GLU A 515 22.26 0.71 19.28
C GLU A 515 21.71 -0.07 18.08
N THR A 516 22.59 -0.54 17.18
CA THR A 516 22.16 -1.34 16.01
C THR A 516 21.93 -2.81 16.33
N GLN A 517 22.47 -3.30 17.45
CA GLN A 517 22.37 -4.68 17.88
C GLN A 517 21.16 -4.86 18.79
N THR A 518 20.25 -5.73 18.36
CA THR A 518 18.95 -6.00 19.01
C THR A 518 18.80 -7.45 19.44
N ILE A 519 19.76 -8.31 19.11
CA ILE A 519 19.77 -9.72 19.51
C ILE A 519 21.03 -9.98 20.33
N ASN A 520 20.88 -10.75 21.39
CA ASN A 520 22.00 -11.26 22.18
C ASN A 520 21.90 -12.77 22.37
N ASP A 521 23.04 -13.42 22.55
CA ASP A 521 23.10 -14.76 23.13
C ASP A 521 23.16 -14.67 24.66
N VAL A 522 22.41 -15.53 25.33
CA VAL A 522 22.29 -15.55 26.79
C VAL A 522 22.22 -16.98 27.31
N GLY A 523 22.46 -17.16 28.61
CA GLY A 523 22.32 -18.41 29.32
C GLY A 523 20.87 -18.90 29.32
N CYS A 524 20.64 -20.14 28.86
CA CYS A 524 19.30 -20.73 28.78
C CYS A 524 18.59 -20.92 30.14
N ILE A 525 19.33 -20.82 31.25
CA ILE A 525 18.86 -21.11 32.62
C ILE A 525 18.69 -19.81 33.44
N GLY A 526 19.09 -18.65 32.89
CA GLY A 526 18.97 -17.33 33.51
C GLY A 526 19.68 -17.23 34.86
N THR A 527 20.86 -16.63 34.91
CA THR A 527 21.50 -16.24 36.19
C THR A 527 21.05 -14.84 36.62
N ALA A 528 21.09 -14.55 37.92
CA ALA A 528 20.64 -13.27 38.51
C ALA A 528 21.33 -12.02 37.91
N ASP A 529 22.45 -12.18 37.19
CA ASP A 529 23.21 -11.12 36.54
C ASP A 529 22.83 -10.91 35.05
N GLU A 530 22.02 -11.81 34.48
CA GLU A 530 21.39 -11.70 33.14
C GLU A 530 19.94 -11.18 33.24
N TYR A 531 19.50 -10.84 34.46
CA TYR A 531 18.32 -10.03 34.69
C TYR A 531 18.79 -8.63 35.04
N GLY A 532 18.22 -7.60 34.41
CA GLY A 532 18.41 -6.22 34.81
C GLY A 532 18.14 -6.02 36.31
N MET A 533 19.19 -6.09 37.14
CA MET A 533 19.11 -5.72 38.54
C MET A 533 19.60 -4.28 38.72
N LYS A 534 18.67 -3.42 39.12
CA LYS A 534 18.95 -2.53 40.25
C LYS A 534 17.77 -2.50 41.22
N PHE A 535 17.94 -3.18 42.36
CA PHE A 535 17.16 -2.89 43.56
C PHE A 535 17.24 -1.40 43.89
N LYS A 536 16.09 -0.79 44.18
CA LYS A 536 16.03 0.19 45.27
C LYS A 536 14.92 -0.24 46.23
N LYS A 537 15.34 -0.58 47.46
CA LYS A 537 14.47 -0.75 48.62
C LYS A 537 13.52 0.46 48.74
N CYS A 538 12.30 0.19 49.22
CA CYS A 538 11.31 1.16 49.65
C CYS A 538 11.92 2.32 50.46
#